data_AF-A0A2G9V374-F1
#
_entry.id   AF-A0A2G9V374-F1
#
_cell.length_a   1.000
_cell.length_b   1.000
_cell.length_c   1.000
_cell.angle_alpha   90.00
_cell.angle_beta   90.00
_cell.angle_gamma   90.00
#
_symmetry.space_group_name_H-M   'P 1'
#
loop_
_entity.id
_entity.type
_entity.pdbx_description
1 polymer ?
#
loop_
_entity_poly.entity_id
_entity_poly.type
_entity_poly.pdbx_seq_one_letter_code
_entity_poly.pdbx_strand_id
1 'polypeptide(L)'
;MYKMMYDAGFEPIRPEAGYFMLAQFGKLDGPFKKPDSTNDPLDFRFARWLCREKKLAVIPPSAFYSDEYKATNETMIRLCFMKDDATMEAARSVLEALK
;
A
#
# COMPACT_ATOMS: atom_id res chain seq x y z
N MET A 1 -7.72 -3.60 -10.57
CA MET A 1 -6.69 -3.01 -9.68
C MET A 1 -6.63 -1.47 -9.74
N TYR A 2 -6.17 -0.84 -10.83
CA TYR A 2 -5.98 0.63 -10.89
C TYR A 2 -7.20 1.42 -10.39
N LYS A 3 -8.38 1.16 -10.98
CA LYS A 3 -9.62 1.84 -10.58
C LYS A 3 -9.98 1.58 -9.11
N MET A 4 -9.80 0.34 -8.62
CA MET A 4 -10.09 -0.04 -7.23
C MET A 4 -9.25 0.78 -6.25
N MET A 5 -7.97 0.95 -6.53
CA MET A 5 -7.06 1.75 -5.70
C MET A 5 -7.43 3.23 -5.74
N TYR A 6 -7.69 3.76 -6.93
CA TYR A 6 -8.10 5.15 -7.11
C TYR A 6 -9.41 5.46 -6.36
N ASP A 7 -10.41 4.59 -6.50
CA ASP A 7 -11.70 4.74 -5.83
C ASP A 7 -11.56 4.65 -4.30
N ALA A 8 -10.55 3.93 -3.79
CA ALA A 8 -10.24 3.79 -2.36
C ALA A 8 -9.35 4.92 -1.81
N GLY A 9 -9.10 5.98 -2.57
CA GLY A 9 -8.37 7.17 -2.11
C GLY A 9 -6.84 7.08 -2.21
N PHE A 10 -6.32 6.06 -2.91
CA PHE A 10 -4.91 5.99 -3.26
C PHE A 10 -4.63 6.72 -4.57
N GLU A 11 -3.36 7.02 -4.82
CA GLU A 11 -2.89 7.53 -6.11
C GLU A 11 -2.07 6.44 -6.81
N PRO A 12 -2.72 5.52 -7.55
CA PRO A 12 -2.03 4.43 -8.25
C PRO A 12 -1.27 4.92 -9.48
N ILE A 13 -0.09 4.35 -9.70
CA ILE A 13 0.71 4.53 -10.91
C ILE A 13 0.36 3.38 -11.85
N ARG A 14 -0.16 3.69 -13.06
CA ARG A 14 -0.49 2.66 -14.05
C ARG A 14 0.82 2.00 -14.54
N PRO A 15 1.03 0.70 -14.32
CA PRO A 15 2.20 0.02 -14.85
C PRO A 15 2.08 -0.14 -16.37
N GLU A 16 3.17 0.08 -17.09
CA GLU A 16 3.24 -0.18 -18.54
C GLU A 16 3.35 -1.68 -18.83
N ALA A 17 3.96 -2.44 -17.91
CA ALA A 17 4.13 -3.89 -18.01
C ALA A 17 4.28 -4.55 -16.63
N GLY A 18 4.29 -5.88 -16.60
CA GLY A 18 4.44 -6.68 -15.39
C GLY A 18 3.15 -6.82 -14.58
N TYR A 19 3.28 -7.34 -13.35
CA TYR A 19 2.15 -7.69 -12.49
C TYR A 19 2.16 -6.97 -11.13
N PHE A 20 3.01 -5.96 -10.97
CA PHE A 20 3.05 -5.10 -9.80
C PHE A 20 2.54 -3.70 -10.12
N MET A 21 1.89 -3.07 -9.14
CA MET A 21 1.42 -1.69 -9.20
C MET A 21 1.88 -0.95 -7.96
N LEU A 22 2.44 0.24 -8.14
CA LEU A 22 2.71 1.17 -7.05
C LEU A 22 1.50 2.08 -6.84
N ALA A 23 1.26 2.48 -5.59
CA ALA A 23 0.25 3.46 -5.26
C ALA A 23 0.70 4.33 -4.09
N GLN A 24 0.51 5.65 -4.19
CA GLN A 24 0.72 6.51 -3.03
C GLN A 24 -0.48 6.43 -2.08
N PHE A 25 -0.19 6.45 -0.78
CA PHE A 25 -1.19 6.47 0.28
C PHE A 25 -1.04 7.69 1.21
N GLY A 26 -0.14 8.64 0.92
CA GLY A 26 0.17 9.75 1.82
C GLY A 26 -1.02 10.64 2.21
N LYS A 27 -2.07 10.68 1.38
CA LYS A 27 -3.32 11.41 1.66
C LYS A 27 -4.24 10.68 2.65
N LEU A 28 -4.08 9.36 2.81
CA LEU A 28 -4.86 8.59 3.76
C LEU A 28 -4.42 8.93 5.18
N ASP A 29 -5.38 8.96 6.10
CA ASP A 29 -5.10 9.16 7.52
C ASP A 29 -5.38 7.90 8.32
N GLY A 30 -4.69 7.75 9.46
CA GLY A 30 -4.86 6.57 10.28
C GLY A 30 -3.79 6.39 11.34
N PRO A 31 -3.93 5.35 12.20
CA PRO A 31 -3.04 5.13 13.33
C PRO A 31 -1.59 4.86 12.90
N PHE A 32 -1.37 4.39 11.67
CA PHE A 32 -0.05 4.13 11.10
C PHE A 32 0.84 5.38 10.97
N LYS A 33 0.28 6.59 10.94
CA LYS A 33 1.08 7.83 10.92
C LYS A 33 1.76 8.11 12.25
N LYS A 34 1.18 7.63 13.36
CA LYS A 34 1.80 7.78 14.69
C LYS A 34 3.10 6.99 14.71
N PRO A 35 4.22 7.59 15.16
CA PRO A 35 5.44 6.84 15.42
C PRO A 35 5.15 5.68 16.38
N ASP A 36 5.64 4.49 16.06
CA ASP A 36 5.67 3.37 17.00
C ASP A 36 7.08 3.27 17.62
N SER A 37 7.33 2.25 18.45
CA SER A 37 8.66 2.04 19.03
C SER A 37 9.71 1.58 18.01
N THR A 38 9.34 1.42 16.73
CA THR A 38 10.25 1.07 15.66
C THR A 38 10.68 2.32 14.92
N ASN A 39 11.93 2.35 14.45
CA ASN A 39 12.41 3.43 13.56
C ASN A 39 12.07 3.10 12.09
N ASP A 40 10.94 2.42 11.87
CA ASP A 40 10.57 1.93 10.54
C ASP A 40 9.98 3.06 9.69
N PRO A 41 10.26 3.06 8.38
CA PRO A 41 9.64 4.00 7.45
C PRO A 41 8.11 3.91 7.48
N LEU A 42 7.45 4.99 7.06
CA LEU A 42 5.98 5.10 7.09
C LEU A 42 5.27 3.97 6.32
N ASP A 43 5.80 3.53 5.19
CA ASP A 43 5.21 2.45 4.37
C ASP A 43 5.27 1.09 5.08
N PHE A 44 6.29 0.83 5.89
CA PHE A 44 6.35 -0.36 6.75
C PHE A 44 5.24 -0.33 7.80
N ARG A 45 5.09 0.81 8.49
CA ARG A 45 4.02 1.00 9.50
C ARG A 45 2.63 0.86 8.86
N PHE A 46 2.44 1.45 7.68
CA PHE A 46 1.21 1.34 6.90
C PHE A 46 0.93 -0.11 6.48
N ALA A 47 1.92 -0.81 5.90
CA ALA A 47 1.77 -2.19 5.45
C ALA A 47 1.43 -3.14 6.61
N ARG A 48 2.07 -2.96 7.77
CA ARG A 48 1.74 -3.72 9.00
C ARG A 48 0.32 -3.46 9.47
N TRP A 49 -0.09 -2.20 9.55
CA TRP A 49 -1.44 -1.83 9.95
C TRP A 49 -2.49 -2.40 9.00
N LEU A 50 -2.31 -2.22 7.69
CA LEU A 50 -3.24 -2.70 6.66
C LEU A 50 -3.37 -4.23 6.72
N CYS A 51 -2.26 -4.95 6.90
CA CYS A 51 -2.28 -6.40 7.02
C CYS A 51 -2.99 -6.87 8.29
N ARG A 52 -2.76 -6.23 9.44
CA ARG A 52 -3.32 -6.67 10.73
C ARG A 52 -4.78 -6.28 10.90
N GLU A 53 -5.11 -5.03 10.64
CA GLU A 53 -6.41 -4.43 10.92
C GLU A 53 -7.39 -4.63 9.76
N LYS A 54 -6.89 -4.60 8.53
CA LYS A 54 -7.73 -4.61 7.31
C LYS A 54 -7.60 -5.92 6.53
N LYS A 55 -6.73 -6.83 6.97
CA LYS A 55 -6.49 -8.15 6.36
C LYS A 55 -6.04 -8.09 4.90
N LEU A 56 -5.37 -6.99 4.52
CA LEU A 56 -4.80 -6.81 3.19
C LEU A 56 -3.28 -6.60 3.30
N ALA A 57 -2.52 -7.56 2.79
CA ALA A 57 -1.06 -7.48 2.78
C ALA A 57 -0.55 -6.74 1.55
N VAL A 58 0.40 -5.83 1.75
CA VAL A 58 1.09 -5.06 0.71
C VAL A 58 2.58 -5.00 1.03
N ILE A 59 3.40 -4.61 0.05
CA ILE A 59 4.85 -4.52 0.25
C ILE A 59 5.29 -3.05 0.37
N PRO A 60 6.06 -2.69 1.41
CA PRO A 60 6.68 -1.37 1.53
C PRO A 60 7.83 -1.23 0.52
N PRO A 61 7.76 -0.30 -0.46
CA PRO A 61 8.80 -0.10 -1.45
C PRO A 61 10.10 0.42 -0.85
N SER A 62 10.09 1.11 0.29
CA SER A 62 11.30 1.61 0.98
C SER A 62 12.30 0.49 1.31
N ALA A 63 11.84 -0.76 1.38
CA ALA A 63 12.71 -1.94 1.49
C ALA A 63 13.69 -2.13 0.30
N PHE A 64 13.38 -1.53 -0.86
CA PHE A 64 14.18 -1.59 -2.08
C PHE A 64 15.03 -0.32 -2.31
N TYR A 65 15.04 0.62 -1.37
CA TYR A 65 15.86 1.83 -1.43
C TYR A 65 17.04 1.73 -0.45
N SER A 66 18.17 2.38 -0.79
CA SER A 66 19.23 2.62 0.19
C SER A 66 18.75 3.57 1.28
N ASP A 67 19.42 3.54 2.44
CA ASP A 67 18.95 4.25 3.65
C ASP A 67 18.72 5.75 3.42
N GLU A 68 19.55 6.39 2.59
CA GLU A 68 19.42 7.81 2.22
C GLU A 68 18.09 8.15 1.50
N TYR A 69 17.53 7.21 0.74
CA TYR A 69 16.34 7.45 -0.10
C TYR A 69 15.06 6.81 0.45
N LYS A 70 15.10 6.17 1.62
CA LYS A 70 13.90 5.57 2.22
C LYS A 70 12.84 6.62 2.57
N ALA A 71 13.25 7.70 3.25
CA ALA A 71 12.34 8.74 3.73
C ALA A 71 11.62 9.49 2.59
N THR A 72 12.23 9.63 1.42
CA THR A 72 11.59 10.27 0.26
C THR A 72 10.58 9.37 -0.45
N ASN A 73 10.57 8.06 -0.16
CA ASN A 73 9.76 7.06 -0.86
C ASN A 73 8.83 6.25 0.06
N GLU A 74 8.74 6.60 1.34
CA GLU A 74 7.97 5.87 2.35
C GLU A 74 6.45 6.10 2.31
N THR A 75 5.94 6.86 1.34
CA THR A 75 4.49 7.14 1.17
C THR A 75 3.85 6.26 0.09
N MET A 76 4.57 5.25 -0.40
CA MET A 76 4.12 4.34 -1.45
C MET A 76 3.93 2.92 -0.95
N ILE A 77 3.07 2.15 -1.61
CA ILE A 77 2.93 0.71 -1.45
C ILE A 77 3.02 0.01 -2.80
N ARG A 78 3.50 -1.24 -2.79
CA ARG A 78 3.49 -2.13 -3.96
C ARG A 78 2.47 -3.25 -3.77
N LEU A 79 1.60 -3.43 -4.76
CA LEU A 79 0.61 -4.50 -4.83
C LEU A 79 0.90 -5.42 -6.02
N CYS A 80 0.60 -6.71 -5.86
CA CYS A 80 0.61 -7.69 -6.94
C CYS A 80 -0.82 -7.98 -7.38
N PHE A 81 -1.10 -7.91 -8.69
CA PHE A 81 -2.42 -8.18 -9.24
C PHE A 81 -2.49 -9.47 -10.08
N MET A 82 -1.39 -10.23 -10.17
CA MET A 82 -1.41 -11.59 -10.72
C MET A 82 -2.00 -12.54 -9.67
N LYS A 83 -3.34 -12.52 -9.57
CA LYS A 83 -4.18 -13.28 -8.63
C LYS A 83 -5.45 -13.71 -9.35
N ASP A 84 -6.16 -14.69 -8.79
CA ASP A 84 -7.47 -15.07 -9.31
C ASP A 84 -8.55 -14.01 -9.01
N ASP A 85 -9.68 -14.09 -9.71
CA ASP A 85 -10.76 -13.13 -9.60
C ASP A 85 -11.36 -13.10 -8.18
N ALA A 86 -11.42 -14.25 -7.50
CA ALA A 86 -11.91 -14.34 -6.13
C ALA A 86 -11.06 -13.54 -5.14
N THR A 87 -9.73 -13.63 -5.25
CA THR A 87 -8.79 -12.85 -4.46
C THR A 87 -8.90 -11.36 -4.77
N MET A 88 -9.05 -11.02 -6.05
CA MET A 88 -9.20 -9.63 -6.50
C MET A 88 -10.49 -8.99 -5.97
N GLU A 89 -11.58 -9.75 -5.92
CA GLU A 89 -12.86 -9.28 -5.37
C GLU A 89 -12.82 -9.16 -3.84
N ALA A 90 -12.18 -10.10 -3.14
CA ALA A 90 -11.96 -9.98 -1.70
C ALA A 90 -11.15 -8.72 -1.35
N ALA A 91 -10.11 -8.41 -2.14
CA ALA A 91 -9.33 -7.19 -1.99
C ALA A 91 -10.16 -5.93 -2.27
N ARG A 92 -11.08 -5.97 -3.26
CA ARG A 92 -12.01 -4.86 -3.53
C ARG A 92 -12.84 -4.52 -2.29
N SER A 93 -13.46 -5.53 -1.67
CA SER A 93 -14.30 -5.32 -0.48
C SER A 93 -13.54 -4.67 0.67
N VAL A 94 -12.27 -5.05 0.88
CA VAL A 94 -11.41 -4.39 1.88
C VAL A 94 -11.14 -2.94 1.52
N LEU A 95 -10.77 -2.67 0.25
CA LEU A 95 -10.43 -1.33 -0.23
C LEU A 95 -11.63 -0.37 -0.18
N GLU A 96 -12.83 -0.84 -0.50
CA GLU A 96 -14.06 -0.04 -0.43
C GLU A 96 -14.41 0.36 1.02
N ALA A 97 -14.04 -0.47 1.99
CA ALA A 97 -14.20 -0.21 3.43
C ALA A 97 -13.05 0.63 4.06
N LEU A 98 -12.08 1.09 3.25
CA LEU A 98 -11.04 2.03 3.69
C LEU A 98 -11.44 3.51 3.55
N LYS A 99 -12.57 3.79 2.91
CA LYS A 99 -13.15 5.13 2.80
C LYS A 99 -13.56 5.70 4.16
#